data_AF-A0A832WI97-F1
#
_entry.id   AF-A0A832WI97-F1
#
_cell.length_a   1.000
_cell.length_b   1.000
_cell.length_c   1.000
_cell.angle_alpha   90.00
_cell.angle_beta   90.00
_cell.angle_gamma   90.00
#
_symmetry.space_group_name_H-M   'P 1'
#
loop_
_entity.id
_entity.type
_entity.pdbx_description
1 polymer ?
#
loop_
_entity_poly.entity_id
_entity_poly.type
_entity_poly.pdbx_seq_one_letter_code
_entity_poly.pdbx_strand_id
1 'polypeptide(L)' 'MKKMNQELMLENLNGFEFEELVADIFRKKGFKNVIVTQRTNDGGKDITMDEVTYSGEVIKVVVECKH' A
#
# COMPACT_ATOMS: atom_id res chain seq x y z
N MET A 1 -2.17 6.21 -28.54
CA MET A 1 -2.80 5.07 -27.84
C MET A 1 -3.57 5.63 -26.66
N LYS A 2 -4.91 5.51 -26.62
CA LYS A 2 -5.70 5.90 -25.44
C LYS A 2 -5.32 4.92 -24.31
N LYS A 3 -4.90 5.44 -23.15
CA LYS A 3 -4.91 4.63 -21.91
C LYS A 3 -6.36 4.18 -21.72
N MET A 4 -6.61 2.87 -21.80
CA MET A 4 -7.85 2.33 -21.26
C MET A 4 -7.81 2.58 -19.76
N ASN A 5 -8.74 3.38 -19.25
CA ASN A 5 -9.03 3.33 -17.83
C ASN A 5 -9.69 1.97 -17.60
N GLN A 6 -8.94 1.02 -17.06
CA GLN A 6 -9.54 -0.16 -16.47
C GLN A 6 -10.19 0.30 -15.18
N GLU A 7 -11.52 0.23 -15.12
CA GLU A 7 -12.25 0.39 -13.87
C GLU A 7 -11.99 -0.85 -13.01
N LEU A 8 -11.45 -0.63 -11.81
CA LEU A 8 -11.27 -1.66 -10.79
C LEU A 8 -12.34 -1.46 -9.73
N MET A 9 -13.25 -2.42 -9.60
CA MET A 9 -14.27 -2.42 -8.56
C MET A 9 -13.66 -2.95 -7.27
N LEU A 10 -13.56 -2.10 -6.24
CA LEU A 10 -12.92 -2.47 -4.98
C LEU A 10 -13.66 -3.62 -4.28
N GLU A 11 -15.00 -3.66 -4.34
CA GLU A 11 -15.85 -4.70 -3.73
C GLU A 11 -15.53 -6.14 -4.19
N ASN A 12 -14.84 -6.28 -5.32
CA ASN A 12 -14.46 -7.59 -5.85
C ASN A 12 -13.12 -8.09 -5.30
N LEU A 13 -12.40 -7.30 -4.52
CA LEU A 13 -11.13 -7.66 -3.91
C LEU A 13 -11.36 -8.27 -2.53
N ASN A 14 -10.63 -9.33 -2.20
CA ASN A 14 -10.52 -9.71 -0.79
C ASN A 14 -9.55 -8.76 -0.05
N GLY A 15 -9.55 -8.81 1.29
CA GLY A 15 -8.70 -7.93 2.11
C GLY A 15 -7.23 -7.91 1.70
N PHE A 16 -6.64 -9.08 1.41
CA PHE A 16 -5.24 -9.17 0.99
C PHE A 16 -4.98 -8.58 -0.41
N GLU A 17 -5.92 -8.74 -1.33
CA GLU A 17 -5.81 -8.12 -2.66
C GLU A 17 -5.95 -6.59 -2.57
N PHE A 18 -6.77 -6.12 -1.65
CA PHE A 18 -6.89 -4.69 -1.35
C PHE A 18 -5.60 -4.14 -0.73
N GLU A 19 -4.97 -4.85 0.21
CA GLU A 19 -3.67 -4.48 0.79
C GLU A 19 -2.58 -4.36 -0.29
N GLU A 20 -2.49 -5.33 -1.20
CA GLU A 20 -1.53 -5.27 -2.32
C GLU A 20 -1.80 -4.09 -3.27
N LEU A 21 -3.08 -3.82 -3.58
CA LEU A 21 -3.46 -2.66 -4.37
C LEU A 21 -3.02 -1.34 -3.70
N VAL A 22 -3.25 -1.22 -2.39
CA VAL A 22 -2.85 -0.04 -1.61
C VAL A 22 -1.32 0.10 -1.59
N ALA A 23 -0.58 -1.00 -1.40
CA ALA A 23 0.88 -1.00 -1.49
C ALA A 23 1.38 -0.52 -2.85
N ASP A 24 0.73 -0.94 -3.94
CA ASP A 24 1.05 -0.49 -5.30
C ASP A 24 0.81 1.01 -5.51
N ILE A 25 -0.22 1.58 -4.88
CA ILE A 25 -0.43 3.03 -4.87
C ILE A 25 0.75 3.73 -4.20
N PHE A 26 1.19 3.27 -3.03
CA PHE A 26 2.33 3.87 -2.31
C PHE A 26 3.65 3.73 -3.06
N ARG A 27 3.91 2.57 -3.67
CA ARG A 27 5.06 2.36 -4.57
C ARG A 27 5.07 3.40 -5.70
N LYS A 28 3.92 3.61 -6.35
CA LYS A 28 3.76 4.61 -7.44
C LYS A 28 3.88 6.06 -6.95
N LYS A 29 3.53 6.32 -5.69
CA LYS A 29 3.67 7.65 -5.06
C LYS A 29 5.11 7.95 -4.61
N GLY A 30 6.01 6.97 -4.65
CA GLY A 30 7.43 7.16 -4.42
C GLY A 30 7.92 6.81 -3.01
N PHE A 31 7.04 6.25 -2.16
CA PHE A 31 7.43 5.70 -0.86
C PHE A 31 8.47 4.59 -1.04
N LYS A 32 9.36 4.44 -0.06
CA LYS A 32 10.46 3.47 -0.10
C LYS A 32 10.14 2.27 0.77
N ASN A 33 10.78 1.14 0.48
CA ASN A 33 10.67 -0.08 1.29
C ASN A 33 9.21 -0.50 1.59
N VAL A 34 8.32 -0.37 0.60
CA VAL A 34 6.89 -0.69 0.75
C VAL A 34 6.71 -2.21 0.77
N ILE A 35 6.38 -2.75 1.94
CA ILE A 35 6.27 -4.19 2.21
C ILE A 35 4.87 -4.47 2.75
N VAL A 36 4.12 -5.34 2.06
CA VAL A 36 2.92 -5.99 2.63
C VAL A 36 3.40 -7.04 3.61
N THR A 37 2.90 -7.00 4.84
CA THR A 37 3.36 -7.88 5.92
C THR A 37 2.80 -9.29 5.76
N GLN A 38 3.32 -10.23 6.58
CA GLN A 38 2.83 -11.60 6.53
C GLN A 38 1.36 -11.66 6.94
N ARG A 39 0.60 -12.55 6.29
CA ARG A 39 -0.81 -12.88 6.58
C ARG A 39 -0.99 -13.62 7.90
N THR A 40 -0.36 -13.10 8.94
CA THR A 40 -0.60 -13.43 10.32
C THR A 40 -1.59 -12.38 10.83
N ASN A 41 -2.56 -12.80 11.63
CA ASN A 41 -3.57 -11.92 12.23
C ASN A 41 -2.91 -10.99 13.27
N ASP A 42 -1.97 -10.13 12.84
CA ASP A 42 -0.99 -9.43 13.66
C ASP A 42 -1.48 -8.10 14.25
N GLY A 43 -2.77 -7.82 14.05
CA GLY A 43 -3.51 -6.85 14.83
C GLY A 43 -3.24 -5.39 14.48
N GLY A 44 -2.82 -5.07 13.25
CA GLY A 44 -2.78 -3.66 12.86
C GLY A 44 -1.74 -3.22 11.83
N LYS A 45 -1.04 -4.14 11.15
CA LYS A 45 0.18 -3.80 10.40
C LYS A 45 0.20 -4.40 9.01
N ASP A 46 -0.80 -4.13 8.18
CA ASP A 46 -0.87 -4.72 6.84
C ASP A 46 0.27 -4.29 5.91
N ILE A 47 0.73 -3.03 6.00
CA ILE A 47 1.82 -2.50 5.17
C ILE A 47 2.81 -1.69 6.02
N THR A 48 4.10 -1.89 5.77
CA THR A 48 5.18 -1.04 6.30
C THR A 48 5.91 -0.34 5.16
N MET A 49 6.35 0.90 5.40
CA MET A 49 7.10 1.68 4.41
C MET A 49 7.92 2.80 5.05
N ASP A 50 8.77 3.42 4.23
CA ASP A 50 9.56 4.59 4.56
C ASP A 50 9.11 5.79 3.72
N GLU A 51 8.79 6.89 4.40
CA GLU A 51 8.65 8.21 3.79
C GLU A 51 9.98 8.96 3.93
N VAL A 52 10.46 9.51 2.82
CA VAL A 52 11.64 10.39 2.82
C VAL A 52 11.13 11.82 2.67
N THR A 53 11.30 12.62 3.72
CA THR A 53 10.86 14.02 3.73
C THR A 53 11.72 14.87 2.79
N TYR A 54 11.29 16.11 2.52
CA TYR A 54 12.08 17.05 1.72
C TYR A 54 13.44 17.40 2.38
N SER A 55 13.52 17.35 3.72
CA SER A 55 14.77 17.50 4.49
C SER A 55 15.68 16.26 4.42
N GLY A 56 15.22 15.15 3.83
CA GLY A 56 15.96 13.89 3.76
C GLY A 56 15.80 12.99 4.99
N GLU A 57 14.91 13.34 5.92
CA GLU A 57 14.61 12.50 7.08
C GLU A 57 13.78 11.28 6.67
N VAL A 58 14.05 10.14 7.30
CA VAL A 58 13.33 8.89 7.03
C VAL A 58 12.32 8.64 8.14
N ILE A 59 11.04 8.62 7.79
CA ILE A 59 9.93 8.35 8.69
C ILE A 59 9.38 6.94 8.39
N LYS A 60 9.33 6.11 9.43
CA LYS A 60 8.71 4.78 9.38
C LYS A 60 7.19 4.94 9.41
N VAL A 61 6.49 4.35 8.44
CA VAL A 61 5.03 4.39 8.34
C VAL A 61 4.47 2.97 8.39
N VAL A 62 3.38 2.82 9.12
CA VAL A 62 2.58 1.59 9.21
C VAL A 62 1.17 1.93 8.72
N VAL A 63 0.60 1.08 7.87
CA VAL A 63 -0.73 1.23 7.32
C VAL A 63 -1.55 0.01 7.66
N GLU A 64 -2.74 0.24 8.20
CA GLU A 64 -3.81 -0.73 8.38
C GLU A 64 -4.84 -0.49 7.27
N CYS A 65 -5.20 -1.55 6.56
CA CYS A 65 -6.26 -1.56 5.57
C CYS A 65 -7.55 -2.13 6.19
N LYS A 66 -8.67 -1.50 5.85
CA LYS A 66 -10.01 -2.03 6.11
C LYS A 66 -10.80 -1.98 4.82
N HIS A 67 -11.14 -3.16 4.33
CA HIS A 67 -11.97 -3.37 3.16
C HIS A 67 -13.37 -3.82 3.60
#